data_AF-A0A4Q4CHK5-F1
#
_entry.id   AF-A0A4Q4CHK5-F1
#
_cell.length_a   1.000
_cell.length_b   1.000
_cell.length_c   1.000
_cell.angle_alpha   90.00
_cell.angle_beta   90.00
_cell.angle_gamma   90.00
#
_symmetry.space_group_name_H-M   'P 1'
#
loop_
_entity.id
_entity.type
_entity.pdbx_description
1 polymer ?
#
loop_
_entity_poly.entity_id
_entity_poly.type
_entity_poly.pdbx_seq_one_letter_code
_entity_poly.pdbx_strand_id
1 'polypeptide(L)' 'VAEMDISGVDAIVLSACVQMPSLQAVAQVEAMTGKPVVTAAIATTYAMLKALDLDTYVPGAGALLSGAY' A
#
# COMPACT_ATOMS: atom_id res chain seq x y z
N VAL A 1 -12.66 4.72 3.35
CA VAL A 1 -12.75 4.15 1.99
C VAL A 1 -14.20 3.93 1.54
N ALA A 2 -15.07 3.35 2.37
CA ALA A 2 -16.48 3.06 1.98
C ALA A 2 -17.30 4.29 1.54
N GLU A 3 -16.95 5.49 2.03
CA GLU A 3 -17.62 6.74 1.70
C GLU A 3 -16.92 7.55 0.58
N MET A 4 -15.81 7.03 0.02
CA MET A 4 -15.04 7.73 -1.02
C MET A 4 -15.47 7.26 -2.41
N ASP A 5 -15.59 8.18 -3.38
CA ASP A 5 -15.67 7.79 -4.80
C ASP A 5 -14.29 7.32 -5.27
N ILE A 6 -14.20 6.03 -5.60
CA ILE A 6 -12.99 5.37 -6.07
C ILE A 6 -13.12 4.90 -7.53
N SER A 7 -14.22 5.21 -8.22
CA SER A 7 -14.51 4.66 -9.56
C SER A 7 -13.38 4.90 -10.56
N GLY A 8 -12.81 6.11 -10.58
CA GLY A 8 -11.77 6.53 -11.53
C GLY A 8 -10.33 6.54 -11.02
N VAL A 9 -10.03 5.96 -9.84
CA VAL A 9 -8.66 6.01 -9.27
C VAL A 9 -7.85 4.75 -9.57
N ASP A 10 -6.55 4.89 -9.80
CA ASP A 10 -5.65 3.75 -10.06
C ASP A 10 -5.15 3.07 -8.79
N ALA A 11 -5.05 3.82 -7.69
CA ALA A 11 -4.58 3.33 -6.39
C ALA A 11 -5.20 4.14 -5.24
N ILE A 12 -5.14 3.58 -4.03
CA ILE A 12 -5.66 4.21 -2.81
C ILE A 12 -4.51 4.45 -1.84
N VAL A 13 -4.33 5.70 -1.40
CA VAL A 13 -3.45 6.01 -0.25
C VAL A 13 -4.29 5.92 1.03
N LEU A 14 -4.20 4.80 1.74
CA LEU A 14 -5.05 4.52 2.91
C LEU A 14 -4.62 5.32 4.15
N SER A 15 -3.33 5.65 4.27
CA SER A 15 -2.82 6.58 5.27
C SER A 15 -1.67 7.40 4.69
N ALA A 16 -1.78 8.73 4.77
CA ALA A 16 -0.76 9.66 4.29
C ALA A 16 0.26 10.05 5.38
N CYS A 17 0.02 9.68 6.65
CA CYS A 17 0.96 9.85 7.75
C CYS A 17 1.39 8.49 8.31
N VAL A 18 2.46 8.48 9.11
CA VAL A 18 3.04 7.24 9.66
C VAL A 18 2.50 6.88 11.04
N GLN A 19 1.93 7.84 11.77
CA GLN A 19 1.43 7.63 13.13
C GLN A 19 0.12 6.85 13.17
N MET A 20 -0.67 6.87 12.08
CA MET A 20 -1.93 6.13 11.99
C MET A 20 -1.66 4.66 11.61
N PRO A 21 -1.95 3.69 12.49
CA PRO A 21 -1.78 2.28 12.17
C PRO A 21 -2.73 1.89 11.05
N SER A 22 -2.17 1.40 9.94
CA SER A 22 -2.95 1.11 8.72
C SER A 22 -2.59 -0.22 8.06
N LEU A 23 -1.46 -0.84 8.42
CA LEU A 23 -0.94 -2.05 7.75
C LEU A 23 -1.94 -3.21 7.75
N GLN A 24 -2.60 -3.48 8.87
CA GLN A 24 -3.56 -4.58 9.01
C GLN A 24 -4.79 -4.41 8.11
N ALA A 25 -5.14 -3.16 7.76
CA ALA A 25 -6.29 -2.87 6.92
C ALA A 25 -5.99 -2.94 5.42
N VAL A 26 -4.71 -2.91 5.00
CA VAL A 26 -4.31 -2.83 3.58
C VAL A 26 -4.89 -3.98 2.78
N ALA A 27 -4.62 -5.24 3.19
CA ALA A 27 -5.11 -6.41 2.47
C ALA A 27 -6.65 -6.46 2.39
N GLN A 28 -7.34 -6.06 3.46
CA GLN A 28 -8.80 -5.99 3.47
C GLN A 28 -9.31 -4.94 2.47
N VAL A 29 -8.69 -3.76 2.44
CA VAL A 29 -9.09 -2.68 1.52
C VAL A 29 -8.78 -3.04 0.07
N GLU A 30 -7.65 -3.70 -0.22
CA GLU A 30 -7.34 -4.21 -1.56
C GLU A 30 -8.40 -5.22 -2.02
N ALA A 31 -8.76 -6.18 -1.16
CA ALA A 31 -9.81 -7.16 -1.46
C ALA A 31 -11.19 -6.51 -1.68
N MET A 32 -11.53 -5.48 -0.89
CA MET A 32 -12.83 -4.79 -0.99
C MET A 32 -12.93 -3.91 -2.24
N THR A 33 -11.82 -3.30 -2.68
CA THR A 33 -11.84 -2.28 -3.73
C THR A 33 -11.32 -2.78 -5.08
N GLY A 34 -10.60 -3.90 -5.09
CA GLY A 34 -9.91 -4.41 -6.28
C GLY A 34 -8.79 -3.50 -6.77
N LYS A 35 -8.36 -2.52 -5.97
CA LYS A 35 -7.34 -1.52 -6.33
C LYS A 35 -6.11 -1.68 -5.44
N PRO A 36 -4.90 -1.43 -5.97
CA PRO A 36 -3.69 -1.33 -5.16
C PRO A 36 -3.85 -0.33 -4.02
N VAL A 37 -3.43 -0.72 -2.82
CA VAL A 37 -3.47 0.15 -1.63
C VAL A 37 -2.06 0.39 -1.12
N VAL A 38 -1.74 1.65 -0.85
CA VAL A 38 -0.47 2.08 -0.29
C VAL A 38 -0.68 2.91 0.97
N THR A 39 0.36 3.00 1.79
CA THR A 39 0.42 3.91 2.95
C THR A 39 1.77 4.62 2.94
N ALA A 40 1.89 5.71 3.70
CA ALA A 40 3.17 6.39 3.88
C ALA A 40 4.27 5.42 4.36
N ALA A 41 3.95 4.54 5.31
CA ALA A 41 4.89 3.54 5.81
C ALA A 41 5.30 2.54 4.71
N ILE A 42 4.35 1.97 3.97
CA ILE A 42 4.63 1.01 2.88
C ILE A 42 5.46 1.66 1.76
N ALA A 43 5.11 2.86 1.33
CA ALA A 43 5.84 3.58 0.30
C ALA A 43 7.27 3.92 0.75
N THR A 44 7.45 4.30 2.01
CA THR A 44 8.79 4.55 2.57
C THR A 44 9.62 3.28 2.59
N THR A 45 9.05 2.14 3.02
CA THR A 45 9.73 0.84 2.99
C THR A 45 10.14 0.44 1.57
N TYR A 46 9.23 0.58 0.59
CA TYR A 46 9.54 0.32 -0.81
C TYR A 46 10.73 1.17 -1.30
N ALA A 47 10.69 2.48 -1.03
CA ALA A 47 11.77 3.40 -1.42
C ALA A 47 13.11 3.04 -0.75
N MET A 48 13.09 2.65 0.54
CA MET A 48 14.30 2.19 1.23
C MET A 48 14.87 0.90 0.60
N LEU A 49 14.03 -0.09 0.30
CA LEU A 49 14.48 -1.34 -0.33
C LEU A 49 15.09 -1.07 -1.71
N LYS A 50 14.44 -0.23 -2.54
CA LYS A 50 14.99 0.19 -3.83
C LYS A 50 16.33 0.92 -3.69
N ALA A 51 16.45 1.81 -2.70
CA ALA A 51 17.69 2.57 -2.47
C ALA A 51 18.86 1.67 -2.00
N LEU A 52 18.55 0.52 -1.42
CA LEU A 52 19.52 -0.47 -0.94
C LEU A 52 19.77 -1.61 -1.94
N ASP A 53 19.15 -1.57 -3.12
CA ASP A 53 19.19 -2.64 -4.14
C ASP A 53 18.72 -4.01 -3.59
N LEU A 54 17.62 -3.98 -2.81
CA LEU A 54 16.99 -5.16 -2.22
C LEU A 54 15.64 -5.49 -2.89
N ASP A 55 15.25 -6.76 -2.84
CA ASP A 55 13.95 -7.23 -3.32
C ASP A 55 12.79 -6.52 -2.57
N THR A 56 11.80 -6.07 -3.34
CA THR A 56 10.62 -5.35 -2.84
C THR A 56 9.49 -6.29 -2.41
N TYR A 57 9.78 -7.55 -2.13
CA TYR A 57 8.80 -8.54 -1.67
C TYR A 57 8.72 -8.57 -0.14
N VAL A 58 7.58 -8.09 0.40
CA VAL A 58 7.26 -8.15 1.82
C VAL A 58 5.86 -8.76 1.99
N PRO A 59 5.75 -9.99 2.53
CA PRO A 59 4.47 -10.67 2.68
C PRO A 59 3.45 -9.85 3.49
N GLY A 60 2.23 -9.73 2.97
CA GLY A 60 1.12 -9.07 3.65
C GLY A 60 1.20 -7.53 3.71
N ALA A 61 2.13 -6.91 2.97
CA ALA A 61 2.33 -5.45 2.99
C ALA A 61 1.73 -4.70 1.78
N GLY A 62 0.73 -5.31 1.13
CA GLY A 62 0.01 -4.72 -0.01
C GLY A 62 0.73 -4.85 -1.36
N ALA A 63 0.05 -4.42 -2.42
CA ALA A 63 0.48 -4.60 -3.80
C ALA A 63 1.86 -4.00 -4.10
N LEU A 64 2.19 -2.82 -3.55
CA LEU A 64 3.48 -2.16 -3.83
C LEU A 64 4.68 -3.00 -3.34
N LEU A 65 4.50 -3.80 -2.29
CA LEU A 65 5.52 -4.70 -1.75
C LEU A 65 5.30 -6.17 -2.15
N SER A 66 4.64 -6.40 -3.29
CA SER A 66 4.42 -7.76 -3.83
C SER A 66 5.62 -8.32 -4.61
N GLY A 67 6.66 -7.52 -4.85
CA GLY A 67 7.76 -7.86 -5.77
C GLY A 67 7.43 -7.64 -7.25
N ALA A 68 6.24 -7.13 -7.59
CA ALA A 68 5.86 -6.82 -8.97
C ALA A 68 6.38 -5.45 -9.49
N TYR A 69 7.04 -4.65 -8.63
CA TYR A 69 7.47 -3.27 -8.89
C TYR A 69 8.91 -3.00 -8.43
#